data_AF-A0A2V9Y6J4-F1
#
_entry.id   AF-A0A2V9Y6J4-F1
#
_cell.length_a   1.000
_cell.length_b   1.000
_cell.length_c   1.000
_cell.angle_alpha   90.00
_cell.angle_beta   90.00
_cell.angle_gamma   90.00
#
_symmetry.space_group_name_H-M   'P 1'
#
loop_
_entity.id
_entity.type
_entity.pdbx_description
1 polymer ?
#
loop_
_entity_poly.entity_id
_entity_poly.type
_entity_poly.pdbx_seq_one_letter_code
_entity_poly.pdbx_strand_id
1 'polypeptide(L)'
;MGTGREIRSYDYVNRPYERVRDALKQNALTIFQSATKAAASRAQSVAAELHVDFGGIGVKTDIKISVKNIEEKSIDAASTPSTRLLLEWEAATLPGLFPFMKGELSVYPLTSTETQLDFRGTYEPPFGAVGRTMNAIVGYRIAEVSVHRFVSDVAGYLRQALA
;
A
#
# COMPACT_ATOMS: atom_id res chain seq x y z
N MET A 1 12.67 23.94 0.55
CA MET A 1 11.83 22.83 0.04
C MET A 1 12.02 21.66 0.97
N GLY A 2 10.98 21.19 1.67
CA GLY A 2 11.11 20.02 2.54
C GLY A 2 11.25 18.77 1.68
N THR A 3 12.30 18.00 1.86
CA THR A 3 12.51 16.72 1.18
C THR A 3 11.47 15.72 1.69
N GLY A 4 10.61 15.22 0.81
CA GLY A 4 9.66 14.17 1.14
C GLY A 4 10.36 12.93 1.69
N ARG A 5 9.70 12.17 2.56
CA ARG A 5 10.29 10.97 3.18
C ARG A 5 9.84 9.73 2.42
N GLU A 6 10.78 8.90 2.02
CA GLU A 6 10.50 7.65 1.32
C GLU A 6 9.90 6.61 2.27
N ILE A 7 8.87 5.91 1.80
CA ILE A 7 8.27 4.74 2.45
C ILE A 7 8.40 3.57 1.49
N ARG A 8 8.92 2.45 1.99
CA ARG A 8 9.02 1.20 1.24
C ARG A 8 8.39 0.05 2.02
N SER A 9 7.73 -0.84 1.32
CA SER A 9 7.26 -2.10 1.90
C SER A 9 7.17 -3.15 0.80
N TYR A 10 7.47 -4.40 1.13
CA TYR A 10 7.34 -5.50 0.18
C TYR A 10 6.76 -6.73 0.87
N ASP A 11 6.14 -7.59 0.07
CA ASP A 11 5.70 -8.92 0.48
C ASP A 11 5.61 -9.83 -0.76
N TYR A 12 5.39 -11.12 -0.57
CA TYR A 12 5.47 -12.13 -1.61
C TYR A 12 4.15 -12.87 -1.80
N VAL A 13 3.77 -13.16 -3.04
CA VAL A 13 2.63 -14.04 -3.33
C VAL A 13 3.19 -15.33 -3.91
N ASN A 14 2.84 -16.47 -3.30
CA ASN A 14 3.24 -17.81 -3.76
C ASN A 14 2.43 -18.26 -4.99
N ARG A 15 2.32 -17.38 -5.99
CA ARG A 15 1.65 -17.62 -7.28
C ARG A 15 2.50 -17.05 -8.43
N PRO A 16 2.40 -17.62 -9.64
CA PRO A 16 3.10 -17.12 -10.82
C PRO A 16 2.72 -15.67 -11.14
N TYR A 17 3.68 -14.92 -11.66
CA TYR A 17 3.56 -13.50 -11.97
C TYR A 17 2.38 -13.19 -12.89
N GLU A 18 2.15 -14.00 -13.91
CA GLU A 18 1.09 -13.79 -14.89
C GLU A 18 -0.29 -13.79 -14.21
N ARG A 19 -0.53 -14.72 -13.27
CA ARG A 19 -1.78 -14.77 -12.52
C ARG A 19 -1.98 -13.55 -11.64
N VAL A 20 -0.92 -13.13 -10.94
CA VAL A 20 -0.98 -11.96 -10.05
C VAL A 20 -1.20 -10.68 -10.87
N ARG A 21 -0.45 -10.51 -11.96
CA ARG A 21 -0.60 -9.42 -12.92
C ARG A 21 -2.02 -9.37 -13.46
N ASP A 22 -2.51 -10.48 -14.01
CA ASP A 22 -3.79 -10.49 -14.73
C ASP A 22 -4.94 -10.13 -13.77
N ALA A 23 -4.90 -10.64 -12.53
CA ALA A 23 -5.85 -10.27 -11.48
C ALA A 23 -5.80 -8.76 -11.16
N LEU A 24 -4.60 -8.20 -10.97
CA LEU A 24 -4.43 -6.77 -10.69
C LEU A 24 -4.86 -5.89 -11.86
N LYS A 25 -4.52 -6.26 -13.09
CA LYS A 25 -4.95 -5.54 -14.30
C LYS A 25 -6.46 -5.51 -14.44
N GLN A 26 -7.12 -6.63 -14.15
CA GLN A 26 -8.56 -6.73 -14.31
C GLN A 26 -9.31 -5.94 -13.22
N ASN A 27 -8.87 -6.05 -11.96
CA ASN A 27 -9.68 -5.64 -10.81
C ASN A 27 -8.88 -5.10 -9.61
N ALA A 28 -7.75 -4.39 -9.81
CA ALA A 28 -6.90 -3.90 -8.72
C ALA A 28 -7.67 -3.23 -7.57
N LEU A 29 -8.58 -2.31 -7.88
CA LEU A 29 -9.32 -1.59 -6.84
C LEU A 29 -10.21 -2.53 -6.00
N THR A 30 -10.92 -3.45 -6.66
CA THR A 30 -11.75 -4.45 -5.99
C THR A 30 -10.91 -5.39 -5.13
N ILE A 31 -9.73 -5.79 -5.60
CA ILE A 31 -8.77 -6.61 -4.85
C ILE A 31 -8.31 -5.86 -3.60
N PHE A 32 -7.91 -4.59 -3.72
CA PHE A 32 -7.45 -3.77 -2.59
C PHE A 32 -8.55 -3.58 -1.54
N GLN A 33 -9.78 -3.31 -1.98
CA GLN A 33 -10.93 -3.19 -1.09
C GLN A 33 -11.28 -4.52 -0.40
N SER A 34 -11.19 -5.64 -1.13
CA SER A 34 -11.49 -6.96 -0.59
C SER A 34 -10.40 -7.42 0.40
N ALA A 35 -9.14 -7.15 0.09
CA ALA A 35 -8.00 -7.44 0.96
C ALA A 35 -8.12 -6.72 2.31
N THR A 36 -8.32 -5.40 2.27
CA THR A 36 -8.46 -4.57 3.49
C THR A 36 -9.71 -4.92 4.30
N LYS A 37 -10.85 -5.21 3.65
CA LYS A 37 -12.06 -5.70 4.33
C LYS A 37 -11.85 -7.08 4.96
N ALA A 38 -11.22 -8.01 4.25
CA ALA A 38 -10.96 -9.35 4.77
C ALA A 38 -10.01 -9.31 5.97
N ALA A 39 -8.99 -8.44 5.93
CA ALA A 39 -8.09 -8.21 7.05
C ALA A 39 -8.80 -7.53 8.24
N ALA A 40 -9.65 -6.54 8.00
CA ALA A 40 -10.44 -5.89 9.06
C ALA A 40 -11.41 -6.87 9.73
N SER A 41 -12.08 -7.72 8.95
CA SER A 41 -12.97 -8.77 9.48
C SER A 41 -12.21 -9.80 10.33
N ARG A 42 -11.01 -10.21 9.89
CA ARG A 42 -10.11 -11.07 10.69
C ARG A 42 -9.65 -10.40 11.99
N ALA A 43 -9.35 -9.11 11.96
CA ALA A 43 -8.97 -8.36 13.16
C ALA A 43 -10.16 -8.11 14.11
N GLN A 44 -11.40 -8.19 13.61
CA GLN A 44 -12.60 -8.16 14.45
C GLN A 44 -12.89 -9.54 15.07
N SER A 45 -12.56 -10.63 14.38
CA SER A 45 -12.67 -11.99 14.92
C SER A 45 -11.49 -12.39 15.82
N VAL A 46 -10.32 -11.77 15.63
CA VAL A 46 -9.16 -11.78 16.52
C VAL A 46 -9.14 -10.46 17.29
N ALA A 47 -10.08 -10.28 18.22
CA ALA A 47 -10.27 -9.00 18.92
C ALA A 47 -8.97 -8.45 19.54
N ALA A 48 -8.82 -7.11 19.50
CA ALA A 48 -7.81 -6.26 20.16
C ALA A 48 -6.58 -5.81 19.31
N GLU A 49 -6.51 -4.50 19.15
CA GLU A 49 -5.26 -3.72 19.28
C GLU A 49 -4.16 -3.88 18.22
N LEU A 50 -4.24 -3.00 17.22
CA LEU A 50 -3.11 -2.12 17.01
C LEU A 50 -3.56 -0.68 17.32
N HIS A 51 -3.78 -0.43 18.61
CA HIS A 51 -3.76 0.93 19.14
C HIS A 51 -2.32 1.40 19.01
N VAL A 52 -2.02 2.26 18.04
CA VAL A 52 -0.82 3.07 18.14
C VAL A 52 -1.15 4.10 19.23
N ASP A 53 -0.85 3.74 20.47
CA ASP A 53 -1.03 4.60 21.62
C ASP A 53 -0.12 5.83 21.48
N PHE A 54 -0.74 6.94 21.09
CA PHE A 54 -0.18 8.25 21.32
C PHE A 54 -1.29 9.16 21.84
N GLY A 55 -1.35 9.31 23.17
CA GLY A 55 -2.26 10.24 23.84
C GLY A 55 -3.76 9.86 23.84
N GLY A 56 -4.12 8.57 23.72
CA GLY A 56 -5.51 8.13 23.81
C GLY A 56 -6.37 8.40 22.57
N ILE A 57 -5.76 8.73 21.43
CA ILE A 57 -6.45 8.85 20.15
C ILE A 57 -6.14 7.61 19.32
N GLY A 58 -7.01 6.60 19.42
CA GLY A 58 -7.02 5.47 18.48
C GLY A 58 -7.36 5.99 17.08
N VAL A 59 -6.34 6.32 16.28
CA VAL A 59 -6.57 6.82 14.92
C VAL A 59 -6.93 5.62 14.03
N LYS A 60 -8.24 5.31 13.99
CA LYS A 60 -8.84 4.50 12.93
C LYS A 60 -8.91 5.35 11.65
N THR A 61 -7.77 5.63 11.04
CA THR A 61 -7.74 6.30 9.74
C THR A 61 -8.12 5.28 8.68
N ASP A 62 -9.37 5.34 8.24
CA ASP A 62 -9.75 4.76 6.95
C ASP A 62 -8.94 5.47 5.86
N ILE A 63 -8.41 4.68 4.93
CA ILE A 63 -7.54 5.15 3.87
C ILE A 63 -8.23 4.91 2.54
N LYS A 64 -8.20 5.93 1.68
CA LYS A 64 -8.64 5.83 0.30
C LYS A 64 -7.41 5.63 -0.60
N ILE A 65 -7.37 4.48 -1.26
CA ILE A 65 -6.36 4.16 -2.27
C ILE A 65 -7.01 4.32 -3.65
N SER A 66 -6.34 5.05 -4.53
CA SER A 66 -6.76 5.22 -5.92
C SER A 66 -5.69 4.66 -6.85
N VAL A 67 -6.08 3.86 -7.84
CA VAL A 67 -5.18 3.42 -8.92
C VAL A 67 -5.29 4.42 -10.06
N LYS A 68 -4.18 5.07 -10.40
CA LYS A 68 -4.11 6.10 -11.46
C LYS A 68 -3.70 5.54 -12.80
N ASN A 69 -2.74 4.62 -12.79
CA ASN A 69 -2.28 3.95 -13.99
C ASN A 69 -1.82 2.53 -13.65
N ILE A 70 -1.83 1.66 -14.66
CA ILE A 70 -1.22 0.34 -14.62
C ILE A 70 -0.35 0.22 -15.87
N GLU A 71 0.95 0.08 -15.67
CA GLU A 71 1.96 0.01 -16.72
C GLU A 71 2.62 -1.37 -16.71
N GLU A 72 2.70 -2.03 -17.87
CA GLU A 72 3.54 -3.21 -18.03
C GLU A 72 4.87 -2.83 -18.67
N LYS A 73 5.94 -3.34 -18.10
CA LYS A 73 7.29 -3.21 -18.64
C LYS A 73 7.81 -4.60 -19.00
N SER A 74 7.85 -4.87 -20.29
CA SER A 74 8.61 -5.96 -20.92
C SER A 74 9.31 -5.35 -22.13
N ILE A 75 10.50 -4.76 -21.92
CA ILE A 75 11.19 -3.98 -22.96
C ILE A 75 11.87 -4.89 -23.99
N ASP A 76 12.19 -6.13 -23.61
CA ASP A 76 12.88 -7.13 -24.45
C ASP A 76 12.84 -8.51 -23.78
N ALA A 77 13.22 -9.56 -24.51
CA ALA A 77 13.27 -10.94 -24.02
C ALA A 77 14.28 -11.17 -22.88
N ALA A 78 15.15 -10.20 -22.61
CA ALA A 78 16.19 -10.28 -21.58
C ALA A 78 15.80 -9.60 -20.25
N SER A 79 14.80 -8.72 -20.25
CA SER A 79 14.34 -8.05 -19.03
C SER A 79 13.30 -8.86 -18.27
N THR A 80 13.44 -8.91 -16.95
CA THR A 80 12.39 -9.45 -16.07
C THR A 80 11.09 -8.66 -16.27
N PRO A 81 9.96 -9.31 -16.58
CA PRO A 81 8.70 -8.62 -16.78
C PRO A 81 8.25 -7.98 -15.46
N SER A 82 7.63 -6.81 -15.55
CA SER A 82 7.05 -6.16 -14.37
C SER A 82 5.76 -5.43 -14.70
N THR A 83 4.88 -5.35 -13.70
CA THR A 83 3.66 -4.55 -13.75
C THR A 83 3.72 -3.52 -12.63
N ARG A 84 3.50 -2.25 -12.97
CA ARG A 84 3.59 -1.12 -12.04
C ARG A 84 2.24 -0.44 -11.95
N LEU A 85 1.71 -0.31 -10.73
CA LEU A 85 0.49 0.43 -10.46
C LEU A 85 0.86 1.76 -9.82
N LEU A 86 0.48 2.86 -10.45
CA LEU A 86 0.62 4.20 -9.86
C LEU A 86 -0.55 4.44 -8.91
N LEU A 87 -0.24 4.69 -7.64
CA LEU A 87 -1.21 4.81 -6.56
C LEU A 87 -1.21 6.22 -5.97
N GLU A 88 -2.40 6.70 -5.63
CA GLU A 88 -2.60 7.81 -4.72
C GLU A 88 -3.25 7.32 -3.44
N TRP A 89 -2.86 7.97 -2.34
CA TRP A 89 -3.18 7.54 -1.00
C TRP A 89 -3.56 8.74 -0.16
N GLU A 90 -4.78 8.72 0.38
CA GLU A 90 -5.35 9.82 1.14
C GLU A 90 -6.11 9.28 2.37
N ALA A 91 -6.11 10.03 3.47
CA ALA A 91 -6.98 9.74 4.61
C ALA A 91 -8.45 10.01 4.25
N ALA A 92 -9.34 9.07 4.54
CA ALA A 92 -10.75 9.16 4.15
C ALA A 92 -11.55 10.16 5.00
N THR A 93 -11.12 10.45 6.23
CA THR A 93 -11.93 11.19 7.21
C THR A 93 -11.56 12.67 7.36
N LEU A 94 -10.35 13.09 6.98
CA LEU A 94 -9.88 14.48 7.10
C LEU A 94 -8.98 14.89 5.91
N PRO A 95 -9.55 15.08 4.72
CA PRO A 95 -8.79 15.54 3.55
C PRO A 95 -8.13 16.91 3.85
N GLY A 96 -6.82 17.02 3.64
CA GLY A 96 -6.04 18.25 3.85
C GLY A 96 -5.37 18.43 5.22
N LEU A 97 -5.74 17.65 6.24
CA LEU A 97 -5.02 17.61 7.54
C LEU A 97 -4.07 16.41 7.66
N PHE A 98 -4.28 15.41 6.81
CA PHE A 98 -3.51 14.19 6.76
C PHE A 98 -2.73 14.10 5.44
N PRO A 99 -1.62 13.35 5.44
CA PRO A 99 -0.67 13.33 4.35
C PRO A 99 -1.29 12.67 3.12
N PHE A 100 -1.15 13.35 1.99
CA PHE A 100 -1.34 12.77 0.67
C PHE A 100 -0.01 12.14 0.23
N MET A 101 -0.07 10.90 -0.26
CA MET A 101 1.10 10.20 -0.76
C MET A 101 0.85 9.72 -2.19
N LYS A 102 1.85 9.93 -3.04
CA LYS A 102 1.98 9.23 -4.31
C LYS A 102 2.95 8.07 -4.12
N GLY A 103 2.58 6.92 -4.66
CA GLY A 103 3.40 5.74 -4.60
C GLY A 103 3.13 4.80 -5.74
N GLU A 104 3.89 3.72 -5.74
CA GLU A 104 3.94 2.77 -6.83
C GLU A 104 3.97 1.39 -6.22
N LEU A 105 3.09 0.51 -6.70
CA LEU A 105 3.16 -0.91 -6.41
C LEU A 105 3.71 -1.62 -7.64
N SER A 106 4.94 -2.08 -7.54
CA SER A 106 5.59 -2.87 -8.57
C SER A 106 5.42 -4.35 -8.28
N VAL A 107 5.16 -5.12 -9.32
CA VAL A 107 4.93 -6.56 -9.26
C VAL A 107 5.83 -7.22 -10.29
N TYR A 108 6.61 -8.21 -9.87
CA TYR A 108 7.55 -8.90 -10.75
C TYR A 108 7.79 -10.35 -10.27
N PRO A 109 8.11 -11.29 -11.18
CA PRO A 109 8.43 -12.65 -10.80
C PRO A 109 9.73 -12.68 -10.00
N LEU A 110 9.72 -13.39 -8.87
CA LEU A 110 10.92 -13.78 -8.14
C LEU A 110 11.37 -15.19 -8.56
N THR A 111 10.41 -16.08 -8.78
CA THR A 111 10.59 -17.43 -9.34
C THR A 111 9.44 -17.76 -10.29
N SER A 112 9.39 -18.96 -10.85
CA SER A 112 8.26 -19.41 -11.68
C SER A 112 6.95 -19.55 -10.89
N THR A 113 7.01 -19.60 -9.56
CA THR A 113 5.85 -19.79 -8.68
C THR A 113 5.68 -18.69 -7.64
N GLU A 114 6.55 -17.69 -7.62
CA GLU A 114 6.56 -16.63 -6.62
C GLU A 114 6.67 -15.26 -7.28
N THR A 115 5.83 -14.35 -6.81
CA THR A 115 5.75 -12.97 -7.27
C THR A 115 6.02 -12.03 -6.11
N GLN A 116 6.91 -11.05 -6.30
CA GLN A 116 7.15 -10.02 -5.31
C GLN A 116 6.26 -8.81 -5.58
N LEU A 117 5.69 -8.26 -4.50
CA LEU A 117 5.00 -6.98 -4.46
C LEU A 117 5.94 -6.00 -3.77
N ASP A 118 6.37 -4.94 -4.45
CA ASP A 118 7.27 -3.91 -3.93
C ASP A 118 6.59 -2.55 -4.02
N PHE A 119 6.23 -1.99 -2.88
CA PHE A 119 5.70 -0.66 -2.75
C PHE A 119 6.81 0.36 -2.50
N ARG A 120 6.76 1.46 -3.24
CA ARG A 120 7.59 2.64 -3.02
C ARG A 120 6.74 3.90 -3.12
N GLY A 121 6.79 4.76 -2.11
CA GLY A 121 6.09 6.03 -2.13
C GLY A 121 6.85 7.14 -1.43
N THR A 122 6.52 8.37 -1.76
CA THR A 122 7.09 9.55 -1.10
C THR A 122 5.99 10.23 -0.30
N TYR A 123 6.21 10.29 1.00
CA TYR A 123 5.37 11.01 1.93
C TYR A 123 5.62 12.52 1.83
N GLU A 124 4.57 13.27 1.54
CA GLU A 124 4.58 14.73 1.59
C GLU A 124 3.84 15.22 2.85
N PRO A 125 4.53 15.90 3.79
CA PRO A 125 3.88 16.46 4.97
C PRO A 125 2.85 17.54 4.59
N PRO A 126 1.67 17.58 5.23
CA PRO A 126 0.73 18.67 5.02
C PRO A 126 1.31 20.01 5.52
N PHE A 127 0.97 21.12 4.86
CA PHE A 127 1.34 22.52 5.21
C PHE A 127 2.80 22.97 4.98
N GLY A 128 3.64 22.16 4.33
CA GLY A 128 5.01 22.57 3.98
C GLY A 128 5.91 22.81 5.21
N ALA A 129 7.04 23.50 5.03
CA ALA A 129 8.10 23.62 6.05
C ALA A 129 7.74 24.52 7.26
N VAL A 130 6.61 25.23 7.21
CA VAL A 130 6.24 26.22 8.23
C VAL A 130 5.06 25.71 9.04
N GLY A 131 5.38 25.07 10.18
CA GLY A 131 4.45 24.80 11.27
C GLY A 131 4.25 23.30 11.58
N ARG A 132 4.91 22.84 12.66
CA ARG A 132 4.66 21.58 13.41
C ARG A 132 5.40 20.32 12.92
N THR A 133 6.70 20.24 13.25
CA THR A 133 7.56 19.04 13.10
C THR A 133 7.01 17.78 13.77
N MET A 134 6.23 17.90 14.86
CA MET A 134 5.63 16.73 15.54
C MET A 134 4.52 16.06 14.72
N ASN A 135 3.63 16.83 14.09
CA ASN A 135 2.56 16.26 13.25
C ASN A 135 3.13 15.51 12.04
N ALA A 136 4.24 15.98 11.46
CA ALA A 136 4.88 15.33 10.33
C ALA A 136 5.54 13.99 10.69
N ILE A 137 6.13 13.86 11.89
CA ILE A 137 6.72 12.60 12.36
C ILE A 137 5.62 11.56 12.62
N VAL A 138 4.56 11.95 13.34
CA VAL A 138 3.43 11.07 13.64
C VAL A 138 2.72 10.66 12.35
N GLY A 139 2.44 11.62 11.46
CA GLY A 139 1.81 11.35 10.18
C GLY A 139 2.64 10.40 9.29
N TYR A 140 3.97 10.55 9.26
CA TYR A 140 4.84 9.62 8.57
C TYR A 140 4.74 8.20 9.15
N ARG A 141 4.74 8.05 10.48
CA ARG A 141 4.62 6.72 11.13
C ARG A 141 3.29 6.06 10.83
N ILE A 142 2.20 6.83 10.87
CA ILE A 142 0.88 6.34 10.49
C ILE A 142 0.88 5.88 9.02
N ALA A 143 1.46 6.67 8.12
CA ALA A 143 1.57 6.30 6.70
C ALA A 143 2.41 5.04 6.50
N GLU A 144 3.55 4.93 7.17
CA GLU A 144 4.46 3.77 7.10
C GLU A 144 3.77 2.48 7.56
N VAL A 145 3.13 2.49 8.74
CA VAL A 145 2.36 1.34 9.26
C VAL A 145 1.20 0.97 8.32
N SER A 146 0.52 1.98 7.78
CA SER A 146 -0.61 1.76 6.89
C SER A 146 -0.21 1.12 5.56
N VAL A 147 0.91 1.57 4.98
CA VAL A 147 1.49 0.99 3.76
C VAL A 147 1.91 -0.45 4.02
N HIS A 148 2.59 -0.72 5.13
CA HIS A 148 3.01 -2.08 5.46
C HIS A 148 1.81 -3.04 5.57
N ARG A 149 0.79 -2.62 6.34
CA ARG A 149 -0.44 -3.39 6.50
C ARG A 149 -1.14 -3.65 5.16
N PHE A 150 -1.25 -2.64 4.31
CA PHE A 150 -1.87 -2.79 2.99
C PHE A 150 -1.12 -3.78 2.11
N VAL A 151 0.22 -3.69 2.02
CA VAL A 151 1.00 -4.61 1.19
C VAL A 151 0.82 -6.05 1.69
N SER A 152 0.87 -6.27 3.00
CA SER A 152 0.61 -7.58 3.60
C SER A 152 -0.81 -8.08 3.40
N ASP A 153 -1.82 -7.22 3.53
CA ASP A 153 -3.23 -7.58 3.32
C ASP A 153 -3.48 -7.98 1.86
N VAL A 154 -2.94 -7.23 0.90
CA VAL A 154 -3.04 -7.53 -0.53
C VAL A 154 -2.31 -8.82 -0.88
N ALA A 155 -1.08 -9.01 -0.39
CA ALA A 155 -0.36 -10.26 -0.61
C ALA A 155 -1.11 -11.46 -0.02
N GLY A 156 -1.56 -11.34 1.23
CA GLY A 156 -2.36 -12.37 1.90
C GLY A 156 -3.65 -12.71 1.16
N TYR A 157 -4.37 -11.70 0.66
CA TYR A 157 -5.56 -11.91 -0.14
C TYR A 157 -5.25 -12.62 -1.47
N LEU A 158 -4.22 -12.19 -2.20
CA LEU A 158 -3.83 -12.80 -3.47
C LEU A 158 -3.38 -14.26 -3.31
N ARG A 159 -2.67 -14.60 -2.23
CA ARG A 159 -2.30 -16.00 -1.91
C ARG A 159 -3.52 -16.91 -1.77
N GLN A 160 -4.63 -16.38 -1.24
CA GLN A 160 -5.88 -17.11 -1.00
C GLN A 160 -6.80 -17.12 -2.22
N ALA A 161 -6.96 -15.97 -2.89
CA ALA A 161 -7.90 -15.79 -3.98
C ALA A 161 -7.43 -16.47 -5.29
N LEU A 162 -6.12 -16.63 -5.46
CA LEU A 162 -5.52 -17.30 -6.62
C LEU A 162 -5.12 -18.75 -6.29
N ALA A 163 -5.72 -19.32 -5.24
CA ALA A 163 -5.34 -20.60 -4.70
C ALA A 163 -5.59 -21.79 -5.61
#